data_AF-A0A1Q6XB26-F1
#
_entry.id   AF-A0A1Q6XB26-F1
#
_cell.length_a   1.000
_cell.length_b   1.000
_cell.length_c   1.000
_cell.angle_alpha   90.00
_cell.angle_beta   90.00
_cell.angle_gamma   90.00
#
_symmetry.space_group_name_H-M   'P 1'
#
loop_
_entity.id
_entity.type
_entity.pdbx_description
1 polymer ?
#
loop_
_entity_poly.entity_id
_entity_poly.type
_entity_poly.pdbx_seq_one_letter_code
_entity_poly.pdbx_strand_id
1 'polypeptide(L)' 'MDELPTLTAGARRNEDIALDLMKFVAMTTGYGRTSSSGVGFQGSGAASKPEEYAGHLLELYGRCLHAVAGGKK' A
#
# COMPACT_ATOMS: atom_id res chain seq x y z
N MET A 1 18.97 11.34 1.99
CA MET A 1 18.20 12.00 3.06
C MET A 1 16.90 11.24 3.10
N ASP A 2 16.92 10.06 3.72
CA ASP A 2 15.77 9.15 3.77
C ASP A 2 15.12 9.37 5.13
N GLU A 3 14.21 10.34 5.21
CA GLU A 3 13.36 10.55 6.38
C GLU A 3 12.48 9.31 6.55
N LEU A 4 12.94 8.39 7.39
CA LEU A 4 12.11 7.32 7.93
C LEU A 4 11.01 7.99 8.76
N PRO A 5 9.72 7.80 8.43
CA PRO A 5 8.64 8.51 9.09
C PRO A 5 8.64 8.16 10.57
N THR A 6 8.85 9.19 11.38
CA THR A 6 8.65 9.19 12.82
C THR A 6 7.16 9.00 13.10
N LEU A 7 6.71 7.73 13.08
CA LEU A 7 5.41 7.33 13.58
C LEU A 7 5.42 7.53 15.10
N THR A 8 5.08 8.75 15.51
CA THR A 8 4.85 9.17 16.89
C THR A 8 3.97 8.14 17.60
N ALA A 9 4.60 7.39 18.51
CA ALA A 9 4.01 6.29 19.26
C ALA A 9 3.13 6.77 20.42
N GLY A 10 2.24 7.75 20.17
CA GLY A 10 1.22 8.19 21.12
C GLY A 10 -0.10 7.50 20.82
N ALA A 11 -0.54 6.57 21.69
CA ALA A 11 -1.80 5.84 21.59
C ALA A 11 -2.15 5.41 20.14
N ARG A 12 -1.37 4.45 19.60
CA ARG A 12 -1.52 3.89 18.25
C ARG A 12 -3.00 3.63 17.95
N ARG A 13 -3.62 4.50 17.16
CA ARG A 13 -5.01 4.30 16.74
C ARG A 13 -5.05 3.11 15.79
N ASN A 14 -6.20 2.45 15.68
CA ASN A 14 -6.34 1.32 14.75
C ASN A 14 -6.01 1.75 13.31
N GLU A 15 -6.29 3.01 12.98
CA GLU A 15 -5.92 3.66 11.74
C GLU A 15 -4.40 3.72 11.53
N ASP A 16 -3.62 4.09 12.55
CA ASP A 16 -2.16 4.17 12.47
C ASP A 16 -1.52 2.79 12.31
N ILE A 17 -2.07 1.79 13.00
CA ILE A 17 -1.61 0.39 12.90
C ILE A 17 -1.95 -0.16 11.50
N ALA A 18 -3.13 0.14 10.97
CA ALA A 18 -3.54 -0.27 9.64
C ALA A 18 -2.68 0.38 8.54
N LEU A 19 -2.32 1.66 8.70
CA LEU A 19 -1.40 2.35 7.79
C LEU A 19 0.00 1.71 7.78
N ASP A 20 0.51 1.35 8.96
CA ASP A 20 1.82 0.70 9.09
C ASP A 20 1.81 -0.70 8.46
N LEU A 21 0.76 -1.49 8.72
CA LEU A 21 0.57 -2.81 8.12
C LEU A 21 0.42 -2.73 6.59
N MET A 22 -0.38 -1.80 6.09
CA MET A 22 -0.57 -1.56 4.66
C MET A 22 0.77 -1.24 3.99
N LYS A 23 1.54 -0.31 4.58
CA LYS A 23 2.85 0.08 4.06
C LYS A 23 3.81 -1.10 4.04
N PHE A 24 3.85 -1.89 5.11
CA PHE A 24 4.66 -3.11 5.17
C PHE A 24 4.29 -4.09 4.06
N VAL A 25 3.01 -4.38 3.86
CA VAL A 25 2.54 -5.29 2.80
C VAL A 25 2.89 -4.74 1.41
N ALA A 26 2.63 -3.46 1.14
CA ALA A 26 2.92 -2.84 -0.15
C ALA A 26 4.42 -2.89 -0.50
N MET A 27 5.29 -2.61 0.49
CA MET A 27 6.74 -2.63 0.29
C MET A 27 7.31 -4.03 0.11
N THR A 28 6.85 -5.00 0.90
CA THR A 28 7.38 -6.38 0.89
C THR A 28 6.88 -7.21 -0.28
N THR A 29 5.65 -6.98 -0.73
CA THR A 29 5.02 -7.78 -1.80
C THR A 29 5.03 -7.09 -3.16
N GLY A 30 5.31 -5.78 -3.19
CA GLY A 30 5.11 -4.97 -4.38
C GLY A 30 3.63 -4.79 -4.74
N TYR A 31 2.72 -4.91 -3.77
CA TYR A 31 1.28 -4.77 -3.98
C TYR A 31 0.96 -3.47 -4.74
N GLY A 32 0.15 -3.59 -5.80
CA GLY A 32 -0.24 -2.48 -6.66
C GLY A 32 0.85 -1.98 -7.61
N ARG A 33 2.13 -2.31 -7.42
CA ARG A 33 3.14 -2.02 -8.45
C ARG A 33 2.78 -2.84 -9.68
N THR A 34 2.36 -2.14 -10.74
CA THR A 34 2.30 -2.72 -12.07
C THR A 34 3.73 -2.94 -12.51
N SER A 35 4.23 -4.16 -12.35
CA SER A 35 5.56 -4.57 -12.80
C SER A 35 5.66 -4.34 -14.31
N SER A 36 6.26 -3.22 -14.69
CA SER A 36 6.79 -3.02 -16.04
C SER A 36 8.10 -3.81 -16.17
N SER A 37 8.03 -5.12 -16.05
CA SER A 37 9.13 -6.05 -16.36
C SER A 37 8.82 -6.75 -17.67
N GLY A 38 8.72 -5.96 -18.75
CA GLY A 38 8.66 -6.43 -20.12
C GLY A 38 9.64 -5.61 -20.95
N VAL A 39 10.81 -6.16 -21.23
CA VAL A 39 11.74 -5.62 -22.22
C VAL A 39 11.21 -6.02 -23.61
N GLY A 40 10.57 -5.10 -24.34
CA GLY A 40 10.17 -5.36 -25.72
C GLY A 40 9.02 -4.48 -26.21
N PHE A 41 9.31 -3.67 -27.23
CA PHE A 41 8.42 -3.00 -28.18
C PHE A 41 6.89 -3.13 -27.95
N GLN A 42 6.35 -2.50 -26.91
CA GLN A 42 4.94 -2.13 -26.83
C GLN A 42 4.82 -0.78 -26.12
N GLY A 43 4.31 0.20 -26.86
CA GLY A 43 4.06 1.55 -26.36
C GLY A 43 3.06 1.58 -25.20
N SER A 44 3.17 2.62 -24.38
CA SER A 44 2.12 3.14 -23.46
C SER A 44 1.63 2.25 -22.31
N GLY A 45 2.28 1.12 -21.99
CA GLY A 45 1.83 0.19 -20.95
C GLY A 45 2.07 0.59 -19.48
N ALA A 46 2.90 1.60 -19.20
CA ALA A 46 3.30 1.95 -17.82
C ALA A 46 2.77 3.30 -17.31
N ALA A 47 2.22 4.14 -18.19
CA ALA A 47 1.79 5.50 -17.85
C ALA A 47 0.30 5.60 -17.43
N SER A 48 -0.50 4.55 -17.66
CA SER A 48 -1.97 4.63 -17.56
C SER A 48 -2.58 4.19 -16.23
N LYS A 49 -1.77 3.88 -15.21
CA LYS A 49 -2.32 3.27 -13.99
C LYS A 49 -1.80 3.82 -12.65
N PRO A 50 -1.28 5.06 -12.50
CA PRO A 50 -1.11 5.60 -11.16
C PRO A 50 -2.46 5.66 -10.41
N GLU A 51 -3.57 5.87 -11.12
CA GLU A 51 -4.93 5.82 -10.56
C GLU A 51 -5.34 4.42 -10.11
N GLU A 52 -5.04 3.38 -10.89
CA GLU A 52 -5.28 1.99 -10.45
C GLU A 52 -4.36 1.58 -9.30
N TYR A 53 -3.11 2.05 -9.31
CA TYR A 53 -2.20 1.81 -8.20
C TYR A 53 -2.75 2.41 -6.90
N ALA A 54 -3.21 3.67 -6.96
CA ALA A 54 -3.86 4.32 -5.84
C ALA A 54 -5.12 3.55 -5.41
N GLY A 55 -5.94 3.07 -6.36
CA GLY A 55 -7.09 2.22 -6.09
C GLY A 55 -6.74 0.96 -5.31
N HIS A 56 -5.72 0.21 -5.74
CA HIS A 56 -5.24 -0.97 -5.04
C HIS A 56 -4.75 -0.63 -3.63
N LEU A 57 -3.98 0.45 -3.46
CA LEU A 57 -3.52 0.88 -2.14
C LEU A 57 -4.67 1.22 -1.18
N LEU A 58 -5.70 1.93 -1.67
CA LEU A 58 -6.89 2.25 -0.88
C LEU A 58 -7.68 1.00 -0.48
N GLU A 59 -7.80 0.03 -1.38
CA GLU A 59 -8.44 -1.26 -1.07
C GLU A 59 -7.65 -2.04 0.00
N LEU A 60 -6.32 -2.11 -0.15
CA LEU A 60 -5.44 -2.74 0.82
C LEU A 60 -5.57 -2.11 2.21
N TYR A 61 -5.62 -0.78 2.27
CA TYR A 61 -5.81 -0.07 3.53
C TYR A 61 -7.11 -0.49 4.23
N GLY A 62 -8.23 -0.56 3.50
CA GLY A 62 -9.51 -1.01 4.06
C GLY A 62 -9.44 -2.43 4.64
N ARG A 63 -8.74 -3.35 3.95
CA ARG A 63 -8.50 -4.71 4.43
C ARG A 63 -7.63 -4.72 5.70
N CYS A 64 -6.57 -3.91 5.75
CA CYS A 64 -5.71 -3.76 6.92
C CYS A 64 -6.48 -3.20 8.12
N LEU A 65 -7.33 -2.19 7.90
CA LEU A 65 -8.14 -1.58 8.96
C LEU A 65 -9.15 -2.57 9.55
N HIS A 66 -9.83 -3.35 8.70
CA HIS A 66 -10.72 -4.42 9.17
C HIS A 66 -9.98 -5.48 9.99
N ALA A 67 -8.77 -5.88 9.56
CA ALA A 67 -7.96 -6.85 10.30
C ALA A 67 -7.54 -6.32 11.68
N VAL A 68 -7.18 -5.04 11.79
CA VAL A 68 -6.76 -4.40 13.05
C VAL A 68 -7.94 -4.09 13.96
N ALA A 69 -9.13 -3.80 13.42
CA ALA A 69 -10.35 -3.57 14.19
C ALA A 69 -10.87 -4.80 14.97
N GLY A 70 -10.12 -5.92 14.98
CA GLY A 70 -10.46 -7.10 15.76
C GLY A 70 -11.48 -8.01 15.08
N GLY A 71 -11.56 -7.96 13.75
CA GLY A 71 -12.22 -8.93 12.86
C GLY A 71 -13.28 -9.82 13.53
N LYS A 72 -14.37 -9.22 14.01
CA LYS A 72 -15.56 -9.96 14.40
C LYS A 72 -16.24 -10.41 13.11
N LYS A 73 -16.06 -11.69 12.78
CA LYS A 73 -16.95 -12.42 11.87
C LYS A 73 -18.30 -12.64 12.55
#